data_AF-A0A432IHG8-F1
#
_entry.id   AF-A0A432IHG8-F1
#
_cell.length_a   1.000
_cell.length_b   1.000
_cell.length_c   1.000
_cell.angle_alpha   90.00
_cell.angle_beta   90.00
_cell.angle_gamma   90.00
#
_symmetry.space_group_name_H-M   'P 1'
#
loop_
_entity.id
_entity.type
_entity.pdbx_description
1 polymer ?
#
loop_
_entity_poly.entity_id
_entity_poly.type
_entity_poly.pdbx_seq_one_letter_code
_entity_poly.pdbx_strand_id
1 'polypeptide(L)'
;MKKLILIFGILTFLFAIKPVLGLNKNGDTLAIQNSVSAKQSEASEGEGVFEGAFDGLKKFYSYTGFANATGGNLAMIFIGIIFIYLGIKYDYEPLLLIPIGVG
;
A
#
# COMPACT_ATOMS: atom_id res chain seq x y z
N MET A 1 21.27 7.08 -26.29
CA MET A 1 21.72 5.96 -25.43
C MET A 1 21.35 6.13 -23.96
N LYS A 2 21.50 7.32 -23.35
CA LYS A 2 21.18 7.56 -21.93
C LYS A 2 19.72 7.26 -21.54
N LYS A 3 18.77 7.53 -22.45
CA LYS A 3 17.34 7.25 -22.26
C LYS A 3 17.00 5.75 -22.21
N LEU A 4 17.83 4.91 -22.86
CA LEU A 4 17.62 3.47 -22.93
C LEU A 4 18.00 2.78 -21.60
N ILE A 5 19.05 3.28 -20.94
CA ILE A 5 19.47 2.82 -19.61
C ILE A 5 18.40 3.12 -18.55
N LEU A 6 17.72 4.26 -18.68
CA LEU A 6 16.62 4.63 -17.77
C LEU A 6 15.40 3.71 -17.94
N ILE A 7 15.05 3.35 -19.19
CA ILE A 7 13.98 2.40 -19.50
C ILE A 7 14.28 1.00 -18.94
N PHE A 8 15.51 0.51 -19.13
CA PHE A 8 15.89 -0.82 -18.65
C PHE A 8 15.92 -0.86 -17.12
N GLY A 9 16.43 0.19 -16.47
CA GLY A 9 16.42 0.32 -15.01
C GLY A 9 15.01 0.28 -14.41
N ILE A 10 14.07 1.05 -14.98
CA ILE A 10 12.67 1.05 -14.56
C ILE A 10 12.05 -0.35 -14.74
N LEU A 11 12.34 -1.03 -15.85
CA LEU A 11 11.73 -2.32 -16.18
C LEU A 11 12.24 -3.46 -15.28
N THR A 12 13.54 -3.49 -14.97
CA THR A 12 14.10 -4.42 -13.97
C THR A 12 13.59 -4.14 -12.57
N PHE A 13 13.45 -2.87 -12.19
CA PHE A 13 12.90 -2.50 -10.89
C PHE A 13 11.44 -2.95 -10.76
N LEU A 14 10.64 -2.76 -11.82
CA LEU A 14 9.25 -3.23 -11.86
C LEU A 14 9.14 -4.77 -11.74
N PHE A 15 10.05 -5.51 -12.37
CA PHE A 15 10.09 -6.97 -12.29
C PHE A 15 10.54 -7.46 -10.91
N ALA A 16 11.44 -6.73 -10.25
CA ALA A 16 11.95 -7.04 -8.91
C ALA A 16 10.94 -6.77 -7.77
N ILE A 17 9.90 -5.96 -8.00
CA ILE A 17 8.82 -5.70 -7.02
C ILE A 17 7.83 -6.88 -6.94
N LYS A 18 7.82 -7.79 -7.92
CA LYS A 18 6.86 -8.92 -7.97
C LYS A 18 6.80 -9.82 -6.70
N PRO A 19 7.90 -10.13 -5.99
CA PRO A 19 7.83 -10.89 -4.74
C PRO A 19 7.20 -10.09 -3.59
N VAL A 20 7.45 -8.78 -3.55
CA VAL A 20 6.92 -7.85 -2.53
C VAL A 20 5.41 -7.60 -2.73
N LEU A 21 4.94 -7.71 -3.97
CA LEU A 21 3.54 -7.52 -4.34
C LEU A 21 2.70 -8.81 -4.21
N GLY A 22 3.30 -9.94 -3.83
CA GLY A 22 2.56 -11.18 -3.53
C GLY A 22 1.82 -11.84 -4.71
N LEU A 23 2.10 -11.40 -5.95
CA LEU A 23 1.43 -11.88 -7.17
C LEU A 23 2.01 -13.18 -7.74
N ASN A 24 2.89 -13.87 -7.01
CA ASN A 24 3.38 -15.19 -7.37
C ASN A 24 2.77 -16.26 -6.45
N LYS A 25 1.55 -16.69 -6.78
CA LYS A 25 1.01 -17.97 -6.35
C LYS A 25 0.67 -18.79 -7.59
N ASN A 26 1.67 -19.49 -8.13
CA ASN A 26 1.44 -20.60 -9.05
C ASN A 26 2.28 -21.77 -8.57
N GLY A 27 1.63 -22.63 -7.80
CA GLY A 27 2.21 -23.77 -7.11
C GLY A 27 1.15 -24.35 -6.19
N ASP A 28 0.30 -25.16 -6.79
CA ASP A 28 -0.73 -26.02 -6.21
C ASP A 28 -0.38 -26.50 -4.79
N THR A 29 -1.14 -26.04 -3.80
CA THR A 29 -1.28 -26.75 -2.52
C THR A 29 -2.69 -26.51 -2.01
N LEU A 30 -3.54 -27.47 -2.35
CA LEU A 30 -4.80 -27.75 -1.69
C LEU A 30 -4.59 -27.83 -0.17
N ALA A 31 -5.03 -26.82 0.56
CA ALA A 31 -5.35 -26.91 1.97
C ALA A 31 -6.57 -26.03 2.24
N ILE A 32 -7.73 -26.68 2.25
CA ILE A 32 -8.95 -26.20 2.89
C ILE A 32 -8.58 -25.77 4.31
N GLN A 33 -8.75 -24.48 4.64
CA GLN A 33 -8.91 -24.03 6.02
C GLN A 33 -10.12 -23.11 6.09
N ASN A 34 -11.28 -23.77 6.07
CA ASN A 34 -12.43 -23.31 6.82
C ASN A 34 -12.03 -23.22 8.30
N SER A 35 -11.73 -22.02 8.77
CA SER A 35 -11.87 -21.69 10.19
C SER A 35 -12.69 -20.40 10.28
N VAL A 36 -14.01 -20.59 10.25
CA VAL A 36 -14.96 -19.64 10.81
C VAL A 36 -14.56 -19.47 12.27
N SER A 37 -13.83 -18.40 12.57
CA SER A 37 -13.64 -17.94 13.93
C SER A 37 -14.66 -16.83 14.16
N ALA A 38 -15.91 -17.22 14.33
CA ALA A 38 -16.87 -16.41 15.04
C ALA A 38 -16.37 -16.29 16.49
N LYS A 39 -15.58 -15.25 16.76
CA LYS A 39 -15.22 -14.89 18.13
C LYS A 39 -16.34 -14.01 18.68
N GLN A 40 -17.41 -14.68 19.09
CA GLN A 40 -18.41 -14.17 20.01
C GLN A 40 -17.76 -14.17 21.40
N SER A 41 -17.63 -13.00 21.99
CA SER A 41 -17.30 -12.84 23.41
C SER A 41 -18.41 -12.04 24.04
N GLU A 42 -19.22 -12.72 24.86
CA GLU A 42 -20.02 -12.11 25.91
C GLU A 42 -19.14 -11.97 27.16
N ALA A 43 -19.13 -10.77 27.74
CA ALA A 43 -18.99 -10.54 29.18
C ALA A 43 -19.63 -9.20 29.49
N SER A 44 -20.53 -9.23 30.47
CA SER A 44 -21.42 -8.14 30.87
C SER A 44 -20.83 -7.33 32.02
N GLU A 45 -21.40 -6.13 32.20
CA GLU A 45 -21.41 -5.28 33.40
C GLU A 45 -20.26 -4.29 33.64
N GLY A 46 -20.63 -3.00 33.67
CA GLY A 46 -20.04 -2.00 34.55
C GLY A 46 -19.04 -1.02 33.92
N GLU A 47 -19.57 0.11 33.43
CA GLU A 47 -18.88 1.40 33.23
C GLU A 47 -17.74 1.46 32.19
N GLY A 48 -17.99 2.21 31.10
CA GLY A 48 -16.90 2.70 30.28
C GLY A 48 -17.33 3.17 28.90
N VAL A 49 -17.95 4.35 28.80
CA VAL A 49 -18.01 5.10 27.53
C VAL A 49 -16.60 5.18 26.90
N PHE A 50 -15.57 5.23 27.74
CA PHE A 50 -14.16 5.14 27.38
C PHE A 50 -13.76 3.81 26.73
N GLU A 51 -14.16 2.65 27.26
CA GLU A 51 -13.83 1.32 26.72
C GLU A 51 -14.37 1.15 25.29
N GLY A 52 -15.63 1.56 25.07
CA GLY A 52 -16.26 1.57 23.75
C GLY A 52 -15.62 2.57 22.79
N ALA A 53 -15.17 3.74 23.28
CA ALA A 53 -14.44 4.72 22.49
C ALA A 53 -13.07 4.17 22.03
N PHE A 54 -12.37 3.41 22.89
CA PHE A 54 -11.12 2.75 22.51
C PHE A 54 -11.31 1.69 21.44
N ASP A 55 -12.37 0.86 21.49
CA ASP A 55 -12.65 -0.12 20.43
C ASP A 55 -12.98 0.58 19.08
N GLY A 56 -13.75 1.67 19.13
CA GLY A 56 -14.02 2.51 17.97
C GLY A 56 -12.75 3.10 17.35
N LEU A 57 -11.84 3.61 18.19
CA LEU A 57 -10.57 4.17 17.75
C LEU A 57 -9.65 3.12 17.12
N LYS A 58 -9.65 1.89 17.68
CA LYS A 58 -8.89 0.76 17.15
C LYS A 58 -9.39 0.30 15.78
N LYS A 59 -10.71 0.24 15.59
CA LYS A 59 -11.32 -0.02 14.27
C LYS A 59 -10.99 1.08 13.28
N PHE A 60 -11.16 2.34 13.68
CA PHE A 60 -10.83 3.49 12.84
C PHE A 60 -9.39 3.44 12.36
N TYR A 61 -8.44 3.19 13.28
CA TYR A 61 -7.02 3.04 12.94
C TYR A 61 -6.79 1.94 11.90
N SER A 62 -7.42 0.78 12.09
CA SER A 62 -7.32 -0.36 11.17
C SER A 62 -7.85 -0.07 9.76
N TYR A 63 -8.80 0.86 9.62
CA TYR A 63 -9.33 1.31 8.33
C TYR A 63 -8.57 2.48 7.71
N THR A 64 -7.56 3.04 8.40
CA THR A 64 -6.74 4.11 7.82
C THR A 64 -5.88 3.60 6.66
N GLY A 65 -5.55 4.50 5.74
CA GLY A 65 -4.60 4.23 4.66
C GLY A 65 -3.19 3.91 5.16
N PHE A 66 -2.83 4.34 6.39
CA PHE A 66 -1.55 4.03 7.03
C PHE A 66 -1.48 2.59 7.54
N ALA A 67 -2.54 2.08 8.19
CA ALA A 67 -2.58 0.69 8.65
C ALA A 67 -2.64 -0.30 7.47
N ASN A 68 -3.20 0.10 6.34
CA ASN A 68 -3.27 -0.68 5.11
C ASN A 68 -2.16 -0.32 4.11
N ALA A 69 -1.17 0.48 4.51
CA ALA A 69 -0.06 0.85 3.64
C ALA A 69 0.80 -0.39 3.38
N THR A 70 0.76 -0.90 2.15
CA THR A 70 1.68 -1.95 1.69
C THR A 70 2.98 -1.34 1.20
N GLY A 71 4.05 -2.15 1.12
CA GLY A 71 5.33 -1.69 0.56
C GLY A 71 5.21 -1.17 -0.88
N GLY A 72 4.28 -1.71 -1.66
CA GLY A 72 3.97 -1.22 -3.01
C GLY A 72 3.39 0.20 -2.99
N ASN A 73 2.48 0.49 -2.06
CA ASN A 73 1.89 1.83 -1.91
C ASN A 73 2.98 2.86 -1.57
N LEU A 74 3.89 2.50 -0.65
CA LEU A 74 4.97 3.39 -0.25
C LEU A 74 5.97 3.63 -1.40
N ALA A 75 6.28 2.59 -2.18
CA ALA A 75 7.10 2.74 -3.38
C ALA A 75 6.42 3.62 -4.44
N MET A 76 5.11 3.45 -4.66
CA MET A 76 4.34 4.26 -5.62
C MET A 76 4.33 5.75 -5.22
N ILE A 77 4.10 6.07 -3.94
CA ILE A 77 4.20 7.42 -3.40
C ILE A 77 5.59 8.00 -3.64
N PHE A 78 6.64 7.22 -3.37
CA PHE A 78 8.02 7.66 -3.59
C PHE A 78 8.31 7.99 -5.06
N ILE A 79 7.81 7.17 -5.99
CA ILE A 79 7.92 7.43 -7.43
C ILE A 79 7.12 8.69 -7.83
N GLY A 80 5.92 8.89 -7.30
CA GLY A 80 5.11 10.09 -7.57
C GLY A 80 5.82 11.38 -7.14
N ILE A 81 6.45 11.36 -5.96
CA ILE A 81 7.28 12.47 -5.47
C ILE A 81 8.47 12.73 -6.41
N ILE A 82 9.12 11.67 -6.93
CA ILE A 82 10.20 11.83 -7.91
C ILE A 82 9.69 12.51 -9.19
N PHE A 83 8.52 12.14 -9.71
CA PHE A 83 7.95 12.77 -10.90
C PHE A 83 7.58 14.23 -10.68
N ILE A 84 7.00 14.57 -9.52
CA ILE A 84 6.75 15.97 -9.15
C ILE A 84 8.08 16.75 -9.08
N TYR A 85 9.09 16.18 -8.42
CA TYR A 85 10.42 16.81 -8.32
C TYR A 85 11.03 17.05 -9.70
N LEU A 86 10.90 16.08 -10.61
CA LEU A 86 11.44 16.17 -11.96
C LEU A 86 10.71 17.21 -12.82
N GLY A 87 9.38 17.29 -12.69
CA GLY A 87 8.57 18.29 -13.37
C GLY A 87 8.85 19.73 -12.89
N ILE A 88 9.03 19.94 -11.58
CA ILE A 88 9.28 21.27 -11.01
C ILE A 88 10.73 21.72 -11.23
N LYS A 89 11.72 20.87 -10.92
CA LYS A 89 13.12 21.30 -10.88
C LYS A 89 13.79 21.32 -12.25
N TYR A 90 13.36 20.46 -13.15
CA TYR A 90 14.02 20.26 -14.44
C TYR A 90 13.11 20.60 -15.63
N ASP A 91 11.94 21.19 -15.39
CA ASP A 91 10.94 21.57 -16.41
C ASP A 91 10.60 20.43 -17.40
N TYR A 92 10.69 19.17 -16.95
CA TYR A 92 10.28 18.03 -17.76
C TYR A 92 8.76 17.92 -17.78
N GLU A 93 8.15 18.35 -18.89
CA GLU A 93 6.70 18.28 -19.14
C GLU A 93 5.86 18.51 -17.87
N PRO A 94 6.02 19.67 -17.19
CA PRO A 94 5.41 19.91 -15.88
C PRO A 94 3.88 19.81 -15.91
N LEU A 95 3.28 20.10 -17.06
CA LEU A 95 1.85 19.97 -17.31
C LEU A 95 1.34 18.51 -17.19
N LEU A 96 2.22 17.51 -17.36
CA LEU A 96 1.89 16.08 -17.33
C LEU A 96 2.50 15.36 -16.12
N LEU A 97 3.74 15.69 -15.72
CA LEU A 97 4.41 14.99 -14.62
C LEU A 97 3.84 15.34 -13.24
N ILE A 98 3.40 16.59 -13.03
CA ILE A 98 2.82 17.00 -11.74
C ILE A 98 1.47 16.31 -11.49
N PRO A 99 0.52 16.26 -12.44
CA PRO A 99 -0.76 15.60 -12.19
C PRO A 99 -0.60 14.09 -12.03
N ILE A 100 0.35 13.47 -12.75
CA ILE A 100 0.65 12.04 -12.61
C ILE A 100 1.26 11.72 -11.24
N GLY A 101 2.16 12.55 -10.72
CA GLY A 101 2.80 12.28 -9.43
C GLY A 101 1.93 12.59 -8.20
N VAL A 102 0.87 13.39 -8.36
CA VAL A 102 -0.13 13.67 -7.30
C VAL A 102 -1.20 12.57 -7.20
N GLY A 103 -1.41 11.82 -8.28
CA GLY A 103 -2.43 10.77 -8.39
C GLY A 103 -2.04 9.41 -7.81
#